data_AF-A0A662CD52-F1
#
_entry.id   AF-A0A662CD52-F1
#
_cell.length_a   1.000
_cell.length_b   1.000
_cell.length_c   1.000
_cell.angle_alpha   90.00
_cell.angle_beta   90.00
_cell.angle_gamma   90.00
#
_symmetry.space_group_name_H-M   'P 1'
#
loop_
_entity.id
_entity.type
_entity.pdbx_description
1 polymer ?
#
loop_
_entity_poly.entity_id
_entity_poly.type
_entity_poly.pdbx_seq_one_letter_code
_entity_poly.pdbx_strand_id
1 'polypeptide(L)' 'MVMPGKECTHPEGASWVSYPRIIPRSEHSLSRKEVWPEALKVIRRLSNFGYTAYLVGGGVRDLLLGRRPKDFDVAT' A
#
# COMPACT_ATOMS: atom_id res chain seq x y z
N MET A 1 -5.30 11.31 -13.96
CA MET A 1 -4.83 11.31 -15.37
C MET A 1 -3.32 11.24 -15.34
N VAL A 2 -2.73 10.03 -15.35
CA VAL A 2 -1.27 9.86 -15.40
C VAL A 2 -0.97 8.78 -16.45
N MET A 3 -0.05 9.12 -17.35
CA MET A 3 0.25 8.44 -18.61
C MET A 3 0.93 7.07 -18.38
N PRO A 4 0.66 6.06 -19.21
CA PRO A 4 1.31 4.76 -19.12
C PRO A 4 2.64 4.77 -19.89
N GLY A 5 3.64 4.06 -19.33
CA GLY A 5 4.82 3.61 -20.07
C GLY A 5 5.95 4.62 -20.20
N LYS A 6 6.90 4.59 -19.26
CA LYS A 6 8.31 4.88 -19.55
C LYS A 6 9.16 3.79 -18.92
N GLU A 7 9.71 2.92 -19.76
CA GLU A 7 10.83 2.05 -19.40
C GLU A 7 12.05 2.92 -19.10
N CYS A 8 12.68 2.69 -17.95
CA CYS A 8 13.85 3.44 -17.52
C CYS A 8 15.08 2.98 -18.32
N THR A 9 15.60 3.83 -19.20
CA THR A 9 16.97 3.72 -19.74
C THR A 9 17.84 4.77 -19.05
N HIS A 10 18.95 4.35 -18.45
CA HIS A 10 19.83 5.20 -17.65
C HIS A 10 20.99 5.76 -18.50
N PRO A 11 21.24 7.09 -18.51
CA PRO A 11 22.56 7.62 -18.84
C PRO A 11 23.46 7.60 -17.59
N GLU A 12 24.76 7.42 -17.79
CA GLU A 12 25.76 7.41 -16.71
C GLU A 12 25.80 8.77 -15.99
N GLY A 13 25.55 8.74 -14.67
CA GLY A 13 25.72 9.90 -13.80
C GLY A 13 24.44 10.30 -13.07
N ALA A 14 24.33 9.82 -11.83
CA ALA A 14 23.32 10.16 -10.80
C ALA A 14 21.90 9.58 -10.97
N SER A 15 21.55 8.54 -10.19
CA SER A 15 20.13 8.26 -9.87
C SER A 15 19.95 7.30 -8.66
N TRP A 16 20.11 7.79 -7.44
CA TRP A 16 19.63 7.07 -6.24
C TRP A 16 18.14 7.35 -5.92
N VAL A 17 17.42 8.04 -6.82
CA VAL A 17 15.99 8.29 -6.65
C VAL A 17 15.21 7.05 -7.09
N SER A 18 15.04 6.11 -6.17
CA SER A 18 14.11 5.00 -6.35
C SER A 18 12.70 5.49 -6.05
N TYR A 19 11.86 5.58 -7.07
CA TYR A 19 10.43 5.81 -6.87
C TYR A 19 9.79 4.61 -6.17
N PRO A 20 8.75 4.82 -5.35
CA PRO A 20 8.02 3.72 -4.77
C PRO A 20 7.39 2.88 -5.89
N ARG A 21 7.68 1.58 -5.88
CA ARG A 21 7.02 0.63 -6.78
C ARG A 21 5.59 0.42 -6.31
N ILE A 22 4.62 0.76 -7.15
CA ILE A 22 3.20 0.49 -6.91
C ILE A 22 2.88 -0.87 -7.49
N ILE A 23 2.47 -1.82 -6.63
CA ILE A 23 2.03 -3.14 -7.05
C ILE A 23 0.50 -3.11 -7.16
N PRO A 24 -0.09 -3.36 -8.36
CA PRO A 24 -1.54 -3.36 -8.54
C PRO A 24 -2.24 -4.44 -7.70
N ARG A 25 -3.55 -4.25 -7.46
CA ARG A 25 -4.37 -5.18 -6.68
C ARG A 25 -4.31 -6.63 -7.17
N SER A 26 -4.21 -6.84 -8.48
CA SER A 26 -4.13 -8.17 -9.10
C SER A 26 -2.79 -8.87 -8.87
N GLU A 27 -1.74 -8.14 -8.52
CA GLU A 27 -0.36 -8.63 -8.42
C GLU A 27 0.07 -8.89 -6.97
N HIS A 28 -0.84 -8.82 -6.01
CA HIS A 28 -0.54 -9.12 -4.61
C HIS A 28 -1.68 -9.87 -3.90
N SER A 29 -1.32 -10.66 -2.89
CA SER A 29 -2.25 -11.49 -2.11
C SER A 29 -3.17 -10.70 -1.17
N LEU A 30 -2.77 -9.48 -0.77
CA LEU A 30 -3.52 -8.68 0.23
C LEU A 30 -5.00 -8.53 -0.12
N SER A 31 -5.86 -9.11 0.72
CA SER A 31 -7.30 -8.98 0.59
C SER A 31 -7.88 -8.14 1.72
N ARG A 32 -8.78 -7.21 1.37
CA ARG A 32 -9.57 -6.45 2.35
C ARG A 32 -10.42 -7.34 3.26
N LYS A 33 -10.71 -8.59 2.84
CA LYS A 33 -11.49 -9.55 3.64
C LYS A 33 -10.73 -10.05 4.87
N GLU A 34 -9.40 -9.97 4.85
CA GLU A 34 -8.53 -10.45 5.93
C GLU A 34 -8.20 -9.33 6.93
N VAL A 35 -8.59 -8.09 6.61
CA VAL A 35 -8.43 -6.92 7.47
C VAL A 35 -9.61 -6.82 8.43
N TRP A 36 -9.34 -6.47 9.68
CA TRP A 36 -10.40 -6.31 10.67
C TRP A 36 -11.38 -5.18 10.28
N PRO A 37 -12.70 -5.37 10.50
CA PRO A 37 -13.70 -4.37 10.16
C PRO A 37 -13.46 -3.00 10.79
N GLU A 38 -12.92 -2.95 12.00
CA GLU A 38 -12.64 -1.69 12.70
C GLU A 38 -11.52 -0.88 12.03
N ALA A 39 -10.44 -1.53 11.56
CA ALA A 39 -9.39 -0.85 10.79
C ALA A 39 -9.93 -0.31 9.46
N LEU A 40 -10.79 -1.08 8.78
CA LEU A 40 -11.45 -0.62 7.56
C LEU A 40 -12.39 0.56 7.80
N LYS A 41 -13.08 0.62 8.95
CA LYS A 41 -13.92 1.78 9.33
C LYS A 41 -13.08 3.04 9.52
N VAL A 42 -11.92 2.94 10.18
CA VAL A 42 -11.01 4.09 10.36
C VAL A 42 -10.55 4.63 9.02
N ILE A 43 -10.05 3.77 8.14
CA ILE A 43 -9.59 4.16 6.79
C ILE A 43 -10.74 4.83 6.02
N ARG A 44 -11.93 4.21 5.99
CA ARG A 44 -13.08 4.78 5.29
C ARG A 44 -13.49 6.15 5.84
N ARG A 45 -13.47 6.34 7.16
CA ARG A 45 -13.78 7.65 7.76
C ARG A 45 -12.77 8.70 7.32
N LEU A 46 -11.47 8.43 7.43
CA LEU A 46 -10.43 9.36 6.99
C LEU A 46 -10.57 9.70 5.50
N SER A 47 -10.75 8.69 4.65
CA SER A 47 -10.96 8.89 3.21
C SER A 47 -12.23 9.70 2.89
N ASN A 48 -13.32 9.51 3.64
CA ASN A 48 -14.55 10.29 3.44
C ASN A 48 -14.38 11.78 3.78
N PHE A 49 -13.42 12.12 4.64
CA PHE A 49 -13.06 13.51 4.95
C PHE A 49 -11.94 14.06 4.06
N GLY A 50 -11.54 13.32 3.02
CA GLY A 50 -10.50 13.75 2.07
C GLY A 50 -9.07 13.49 2.53
N TYR A 51 -8.87 12.80 3.65
CA TYR A 51 -7.55 12.39 4.11
C TYR A 51 -7.11 11.09 3.44
N THR A 52 -5.81 10.98 3.23
CA THR A 52 -5.22 9.73 2.76
C THR A 52 -4.99 8.82 3.97
N ALA A 53 -5.29 7.52 3.85
CA ALA A 53 -5.08 6.58 4.95
C ALA A 53 -4.63 5.23 4.41
N TYR A 54 -3.58 4.67 5.00
CA TYR A 54 -2.94 3.43 4.58
C TYR A 54 -2.80 2.45 5.74
N LEU A 55 -3.01 1.16 5.47
CA LEU A 55 -2.51 0.12 6.37
C LEU A 55 -0.99 0.06 6.26
N VAL A 56 -0.31 -0.02 7.40
CA VAL A 56 1.16 -0.09 7.47
C VAL A 56 1.60 -1.14 8.50
N GLY A 57 2.91 -1.29 8.64
CA GLY A 57 3.50 -2.04 9.75
C GLY A 57 3.38 -3.56 9.63
N GLY A 58 3.36 -4.21 10.80
CA GLY A 58 3.45 -5.67 10.93
C GLY A 58 2.27 -6.41 10.32
N GLY A 59 1.05 -5.86 10.44
CA GLY A 59 -0.14 -6.51 9.90
C GLY A 59 -0.14 -6.64 8.38
N VAL A 60 0.38 -5.66 7.64
CA VAL A 60 0.53 -5.75 6.17
C VAL A 60 1.51 -6.85 5.79
N ARG A 61 2.66 -6.90 6.47
CA ARG A 61 3.67 -7.96 6.28
C ARG A 61 3.08 -9.34 6.54
N ASP A 62 2.34 -9.48 7.65
CA ASP A 62 1.77 -10.77 8.04
C ASP A 62 0.74 -11.25 7.01
N LEU A 63 -0.15 -10.37 6.53
CA LEU A 63 -1.07 -10.70 5.45
C LEU A 63 -0.38 -11.11 4.15
N LEU A 64 0.70 -10.41 3.77
CA LEU A 64 1.49 -10.79 2.58
C LEU A 64 2.13 -12.18 2.71
N LEU A 65 2.51 -12.56 3.93
CA LEU A 65 3.07 -13.87 4.26
C LEU A 65 2.00 -14.95 4.55
N GLY A 66 0.71 -14.64 4.40
CA GLY A 66 -0.39 -15.56 4.70
C GLY A 66 -0.52 -15.89 6.20
N ARG A 67 -0.03 -15.01 7.07
CA ARG A 67 -0.12 -15.13 8.53
C ARG A 67 -1.23 -14.24 9.07
N ARG A 68 -1.76 -14.58 10.24
CA ARG A 68 -2.78 -13.77 10.92
C ARG A 68 -2.12 -12.57 11.63
N PRO A 69 -2.52 -11.32 11.33
CA PRO A 69 -2.04 -10.13 12.03
C PRO A 69 -2.45 -10.11 13.51
N LYS A 70 -1.61 -9.51 14.36
CA LYS A 70 -1.90 -9.27 15.78
C LYS A 70 -2.65 -7.96 16.01
N ASP A 71 -2.40 -6.98 15.16
CA ASP A 71 -2.91 -5.62 15.18
C ASP A 71 -2.92 -5.04 13.76
N PHE A 72 -3.53 -3.88 13.59
CA PHE A 72 -3.53 -3.12 12.36
C PHE A 72 -3.21 -1.65 12.66
N ASP A 73 -2.13 -1.16 12.07
CA ASP A 73 -1.73 0.24 12.12
C ASP A 73 -2.24 1.00 10.90
N VAL A 74 -2.68 2.25 11.12
CA VAL A 74 -3.10 3.17 10.05
C VAL A 74 -2.19 4.39 10.06
N ALA A 75 -1.57 4.69 8.93
CA ALA A 75 -0.85 5.94 8.68
C ALA A 75 -1.69 6.87 7.79
N THR A 76 -1.58 8.18 8.03
CA THR A 76 -2.24 9.24 7.24
C THR A 76 -1.23 10.21 6.65
#